data_AF-A0A485D540-F1
#
_entry.id   AF-A0A485D540-F1
#
_cell.length_a   1.000
_cell.length_b   1.000
_cell.length_c   1.000
_cell.angle_alpha   90.00
_cell.angle_beta   90.00
_cell.angle_gamma   90.00
#
_symmetry.space_group_name_H-M   'P 1'
#
loop_
_entity.id
_entity.type
_entity.pdbx_description
1 polymer ?
#
loop_
_entity_poly.entity_id
_entity_poly.type
_entity_poly.pdbx_seq_one_letter_code
_entity_poly.pdbx_strand_id
1 'polypeptide(L)'
;MAPSQPLTVGAWHIDYQHYGTLEHPIDIAALNLSDIISYHNYNNAARQLGVLESLAQRHRPVLCTEWLARHMDCGFSEQLPLFCAFDTGCYQWGLVQGKTQTWIPWTSVNKDHPAPRSLWFHDVLTPEGKPWCEQEMQLVKGLTHYRHHRS
;
A
#
# COMPACT_ATOMS: atom_id res chain seq x y z
N MET A 1 29.38 -5.96 20.13
CA MET A 1 28.49 -6.60 19.14
C MET A 1 27.83 -5.51 18.33
N ALA A 2 27.84 -5.60 17.01
CA ALA A 2 27.01 -4.75 16.15
C ALA A 2 25.61 -5.38 16.02
N PRO A 3 24.54 -4.59 15.82
CA PRO A 3 23.21 -5.13 15.54
C PRO A 3 23.24 -5.97 14.25
N SER A 4 22.49 -7.08 14.22
CA SER A 4 22.48 -8.06 13.13
C SER A 4 21.17 -8.11 12.34
N GLN A 5 20.16 -7.35 12.75
CA GLN A 5 18.87 -7.31 12.07
C GLN A 5 18.88 -6.23 10.97
N PRO A 6 18.22 -6.48 9.83
CA PRO A 6 18.13 -5.49 8.75
C PRO A 6 17.37 -4.25 9.23
N LEU A 7 17.86 -3.08 8.86
CA LEU A 7 17.23 -1.80 9.14
C LEU A 7 16.20 -1.46 8.07
N THR A 8 15.10 -0.85 8.51
CA THR A 8 14.13 -0.21 7.61
C THR A 8 13.55 1.05 8.24
N VAL A 9 13.28 2.04 7.40
CA VAL A 9 12.55 3.26 7.74
C VAL A 9 11.51 3.49 6.65
N GLY A 10 10.25 3.69 7.05
CA GLY A 10 9.14 3.92 6.13
C GLY A 10 9.28 5.26 5.42
N ALA A 11 9.51 5.23 4.11
CA ALA A 11 9.45 6.41 3.26
C ALA A 11 7.99 6.82 3.06
N TRP A 12 7.63 8.01 3.55
CA TRP A 12 6.29 8.55 3.47
C TRP A 12 6.30 10.04 3.82
N HIS A 13 5.59 10.83 3.02
CA HIS A 13 5.35 12.23 3.27
C HIS A 13 3.96 12.66 2.81
N ILE A 14 3.41 13.72 3.41
CA ILE A 14 2.04 14.21 3.16
C ILE A 14 2.02 15.39 2.16
N ASP A 15 3.11 16.17 2.05
CA ASP A 15 3.20 17.34 1.17
C ASP A 15 3.53 16.99 -0.30
N TYR A 16 2.54 16.41 -0.98
CA TYR A 16 2.63 16.10 -2.41
C TYR A 16 2.61 17.34 -3.33
N GLN A 17 2.22 18.51 -2.80
CA GLN A 17 2.16 19.72 -3.62
C GLN A 17 3.55 20.31 -3.83
N HIS A 18 4.44 20.12 -2.87
CA HIS A 18 5.82 20.58 -2.97
C HIS A 18 6.79 19.50 -3.47
N TYR A 19 6.53 18.23 -3.16
CA TYR A 19 7.38 17.10 -3.55
C TYR A 19 6.59 16.03 -4.31
N GLY A 20 7.21 15.40 -5.30
CA GLY A 20 6.65 14.20 -5.91
C GLY A 20 6.63 13.01 -4.94
N THR A 21 6.04 11.90 -5.39
CA THR A 21 5.87 10.69 -4.59
C THR A 21 7.25 10.10 -4.22
N LEU A 22 7.56 10.07 -2.91
CA LEU A 22 8.84 9.63 -2.34
C LEU A 22 10.06 10.50 -2.73
N GLU A 23 9.84 11.76 -3.09
CA GLU A 23 10.89 12.70 -3.48
C GLU A 23 11.30 13.67 -2.35
N HIS A 24 10.59 13.66 -1.22
CA HIS A 24 10.97 14.49 -0.07
C HIS A 24 12.36 14.05 0.43
N PRO A 25 13.26 14.97 0.87
CA PRO A 25 14.60 14.60 1.35
C PRO A 25 14.64 13.51 2.43
N ILE A 26 13.64 13.49 3.31
CA ILE A 26 13.48 12.43 4.33
C ILE A 26 13.14 11.08 3.69
N ASP A 27 12.28 11.04 2.67
CA ASP A 27 11.95 9.81 1.94
C ASP A 27 13.20 9.27 1.25
N ILE A 28 13.94 10.14 0.56
CA ILE A 28 15.20 9.78 -0.11
C ILE A 28 16.20 9.21 0.90
N ALA A 29 16.33 9.84 2.08
CA ALA A 29 17.19 9.34 3.14
C ALA A 29 16.74 7.96 3.66
N ALA A 30 15.44 7.78 3.93
CA ALA A 30 14.87 6.51 4.35
C ALA A 30 15.14 5.39 3.32
N LEU A 31 14.93 5.69 2.03
CA LEU A 31 15.19 4.74 0.92
C LEU A 31 16.68 4.39 0.78
N ASN A 32 17.59 5.34 1.03
CA ASN A 32 19.04 5.13 0.89
C ASN A 32 19.64 4.36 2.07
N LEU A 33 19.17 4.64 3.28
CA LEU A 33 19.75 4.13 4.52
C LEU A 33 19.12 2.81 5.01
N SER A 34 18.06 2.33 4.36
CA SER A 34 17.40 1.07 4.72
C SER A 34 17.98 -0.14 4.00
N ASP A 35 18.19 -1.23 4.72
CA ASP A 35 18.55 -2.54 4.15
C ASP A 35 17.35 -3.17 3.42
N ILE A 36 16.15 -2.99 3.99
CA ILE A 36 14.86 -3.34 3.38
C ILE A 36 14.09 -2.05 3.16
N ILE A 37 13.67 -1.78 1.92
CA ILE A 37 12.89 -0.59 1.62
C ILE A 37 11.47 -0.80 2.11
N SER A 38 10.99 0.11 2.97
CA SER A 38 9.57 0.22 3.31
C SER A 38 9.02 1.59 2.90
N TYR A 39 7.78 1.64 2.43
CA TYR A 39 7.12 2.88 2.01
C TYR A 39 5.60 2.77 2.09
N HIS A 40 4.92 3.91 2.16
CA HIS A 40 3.46 3.96 2.11
C HIS A 40 3.05 4.52 0.74
N ASN A 41 2.00 3.97 0.14
CA ASN A 41 1.46 4.54 -1.09
C ASN A 41 -0.05 4.34 -1.22
N TYR A 42 -0.75 5.45 -1.31
CA TYR A 42 -2.21 5.51 -1.49
C TYR A 42 -2.61 6.08 -2.85
N ASN A 43 -1.64 6.21 -3.78
CA ASN A 43 -1.88 6.68 -5.13
C ASN A 43 -2.48 5.58 -6.03
N ASN A 44 -3.00 5.99 -7.18
CA ASN A 44 -3.51 5.09 -8.22
C ASN A 44 -2.42 4.19 -8.84
N ALA A 45 -2.84 3.21 -9.63
CA ALA A 45 -1.96 2.20 -10.21
C ALA A 45 -0.86 2.77 -11.11
N ALA A 46 -1.13 3.85 -11.85
CA ALA A 46 -0.14 4.47 -12.73
C ALA A 46 1.03 5.07 -11.94
N ARG A 47 0.74 5.79 -10.83
CA ARG A 47 1.78 6.31 -9.95
C ARG A 47 2.49 5.19 -9.19
N GLN A 48 1.74 4.18 -8.73
CA GLN A 48 2.32 3.01 -8.08
C GLN A 48 3.34 2.31 -8.98
N LEU A 49 3.03 2.12 -10.27
CA LEU A 49 3.95 1.52 -11.23
C LEU A 49 5.28 2.28 -11.30
N GLY A 50 5.23 3.61 -11.45
CA GLY A 50 6.45 4.42 -11.50
C GLY A 50 7.28 4.33 -10.20
N VAL A 51 6.62 4.26 -9.04
CA VAL A 51 7.29 4.02 -7.75
C VAL A 51 7.98 2.65 -7.75
N LEU A 52 7.28 1.59 -8.14
CA LEU A 52 7.83 0.24 -8.17
C LEU A 52 9.02 0.10 -9.13
N GLU A 53 8.94 0.71 -10.32
CA GLU A 53 10.04 0.75 -11.28
C GLU A 53 11.28 1.45 -10.72
N SER A 54 11.09 2.57 -10.03
CA SER A 54 12.17 3.30 -9.36
C SER A 54 12.80 2.51 -8.22
N LEU A 55 11.97 1.87 -7.37
CA LEU A 55 12.46 1.09 -6.23
C LEU A 55 13.16 -0.20 -6.66
N ALA A 56 12.72 -0.86 -7.73
CA ALA A 56 13.35 -2.08 -8.25
C ALA A 56 14.82 -1.88 -8.67
N GLN A 57 15.18 -0.68 -9.13
CA GLN A 57 16.56 -0.32 -9.50
C GLN A 57 17.53 -0.30 -8.31
N ARG A 58 17.01 -0.32 -7.07
CA ARG A 58 17.82 -0.24 -5.85
C ARG A 58 18.33 -1.61 -5.40
N HIS A 59 17.87 -2.69 -6.04
CA HIS A 59 18.31 -4.07 -5.78
C HIS A 59 18.23 -4.49 -4.29
N ARG A 60 17.20 -4.02 -3.59
CA ARG A 60 16.90 -4.36 -2.19
C ARG A 60 15.48 -4.89 -2.08
N PRO A 61 15.14 -5.72 -1.08
CA PRO A 61 13.76 -6.12 -0.83
C PRO A 61 12.87 -4.90 -0.59
N VAL A 62 11.64 -4.95 -1.11
CA VAL A 62 10.70 -3.83 -1.07
C VAL A 62 9.38 -4.27 -0.40
N LEU A 63 8.90 -3.45 0.53
CA LEU A 63 7.64 -3.62 1.25
C LEU A 63 6.81 -2.34 1.17
N CYS A 64 5.60 -2.41 0.63
CA CYS A 64 4.60 -1.36 0.79
C CYS A 64 3.85 -1.60 2.11
N THR A 65 4.16 -0.83 3.15
CA THR A 65 3.68 -1.11 4.52
C THR A 65 2.31 -0.51 4.83
N GLU A 66 1.86 0.44 4.01
CA GLU A 66 0.48 0.92 4.02
C GLU A 66 0.04 1.28 2.60
N TRP A 67 -1.16 0.85 2.23
CA TRP A 67 -1.79 1.11 0.95
C TRP A 67 -3.31 0.95 1.06
N LEU A 68 -3.98 0.98 -0.10
CA LEU A 68 -5.41 0.96 -0.30
C LEU A 68 -6.07 2.28 0.11
N ALA A 69 -6.70 2.94 -0.84
CA ALA A 69 -7.50 4.12 -0.62
C ALA A 69 -8.51 4.17 -1.76
N ARG A 70 -9.63 3.45 -1.63
CA ARG A 70 -10.53 3.20 -2.77
C ARG A 70 -11.06 4.49 -3.42
N HIS A 71 -11.30 5.54 -2.62
CA HIS A 71 -11.71 6.86 -3.09
C HIS A 71 -10.61 7.64 -3.85
N MET A 72 -9.37 7.15 -3.84
CA MET A 72 -8.20 7.71 -4.53
C MET A 72 -7.76 6.85 -5.72
N ASP A 73 -8.67 6.00 -6.23
CA ASP A 73 -8.39 5.01 -7.29
C ASP A 73 -7.26 4.04 -6.91
N CYS A 74 -7.08 3.78 -5.62
CA CYS A 74 -6.13 2.81 -5.09
C CYS A 74 -6.92 1.58 -4.60
N GLY A 75 -7.11 0.59 -5.48
CA GLY A 75 -7.91 -0.61 -5.24
C GLY A 75 -7.17 -1.93 -5.52
N PHE A 76 -7.71 -3.04 -4.99
CA PHE A 76 -7.09 -4.37 -5.07
C PHE A 76 -6.79 -4.84 -6.50
N SER A 77 -7.74 -4.65 -7.42
CA SER A 77 -7.69 -5.21 -8.78
C SER A 77 -6.50 -4.72 -9.60
N GLU A 78 -6.00 -3.52 -9.30
CA GLU A 78 -4.88 -2.91 -10.03
C GLU A 78 -3.60 -2.94 -9.22
N GLN A 79 -3.68 -2.80 -7.89
CA GLN A 79 -2.50 -2.71 -7.01
C GLN A 79 -1.85 -4.08 -6.74
N LEU A 80 -2.64 -5.11 -6.43
CA LEU A 80 -2.08 -6.43 -6.08
C LEU A 80 -1.31 -7.09 -7.23
N PRO A 81 -1.77 -7.04 -8.50
CA PRO A 81 -0.98 -7.54 -9.62
C PRO A 81 0.36 -6.82 -9.77
N LEU A 82 0.40 -5.51 -9.54
CA LEU A 82 1.65 -4.73 -9.56
C LEU A 82 2.62 -5.20 -8.47
N PHE A 83 2.17 -5.32 -7.22
CA PHE A 83 3.02 -5.83 -6.14
C PHE A 83 3.56 -7.23 -6.47
N CYS A 84 2.73 -8.10 -7.05
CA CYS A 84 3.16 -9.44 -7.45
C CYS A 84 4.19 -9.41 -8.60
N ALA A 85 3.99 -8.57 -9.62
CA ALA A 85 4.88 -8.46 -10.76
C ALA A 85 6.29 -7.96 -10.38
N PHE A 86 6.38 -7.05 -9.41
CA PHE A 86 7.63 -6.47 -8.92
C PHE A 86 8.20 -7.21 -7.69
N ASP A 87 7.68 -8.39 -7.35
CA ASP A 87 8.06 -9.19 -6.17
C ASP A 87 8.04 -8.38 -4.85
N THR A 88 7.18 -7.36 -4.79
CA THR A 88 7.04 -6.46 -3.64
C THR A 88 6.06 -7.05 -2.64
N GLY A 89 6.40 -6.99 -1.35
CA GLY A 89 5.47 -7.32 -0.27
C GLY A 89 4.53 -6.15 0.01
N CYS A 90 3.31 -6.43 0.47
CA CYS A 90 2.34 -5.38 0.82
C CYS A 90 1.61 -5.71 2.13
N TYR A 91 1.47 -4.74 3.03
CA TYR A 91 0.75 -4.85 4.29
C TYR A 91 -0.53 -4.03 4.23
N GLN A 92 -1.64 -4.65 4.61
CA GLN A 92 -2.92 -3.96 4.63
C GLN A 92 -2.98 -2.97 5.81
N TRP A 93 -3.27 -1.71 5.52
CA TRP A 93 -3.71 -0.74 6.53
C TRP A 93 -5.20 -0.90 6.74
N GLY A 94 -5.65 -0.95 7.99
CA GLY A 94 -7.02 -1.38 8.31
C GLY A 94 -7.25 -2.89 8.10
N LEU A 95 -8.34 -3.42 8.65
CA LEU A 95 -8.69 -4.83 8.46
C LEU A 95 -10.17 -5.07 8.66
N VAL A 96 -10.67 -4.76 9.86
CA VAL A 96 -12.04 -5.03 10.29
C VAL A 96 -12.76 -3.71 10.55
N GLN A 97 -13.92 -3.55 9.91
CA GLN A 97 -14.79 -2.39 10.06
C GLN A 97 -15.04 -2.06 11.53
N GLY A 98 -14.88 -0.79 11.88
CA GLY A 98 -15.23 -0.25 13.20
C GLY A 98 -14.17 -0.44 14.28
N LYS A 99 -13.13 -1.27 14.07
CA LYS A 99 -12.04 -1.45 15.06
C LYS A 99 -11.16 -0.21 15.18
N THR A 100 -10.72 0.33 14.05
CA THR A 100 -9.91 1.56 13.94
C THR A 100 -10.59 2.63 13.10
N GLN A 101 -11.84 2.37 12.68
CA GLN A 101 -12.65 3.24 11.82
C GLN A 101 -11.99 3.59 10.48
N THR A 102 -11.07 2.76 10.00
CA THR A 102 -10.32 2.95 8.74
C THR A 102 -11.14 2.60 7.49
N TRP A 103 -12.35 2.05 7.64
CA TRP A 103 -13.36 1.98 6.57
C TRP A 103 -13.93 3.36 6.17
N ILE A 104 -13.80 4.38 7.02
CA ILE A 104 -14.27 5.75 6.75
C ILE A 104 -13.14 6.54 6.07
N PRO A 105 -13.40 7.27 4.97
CA PRO A 105 -12.37 8.06 4.29
C PRO A 105 -11.85 9.20 5.16
N TRP A 106 -10.60 9.61 4.93
CA TRP A 106 -10.03 10.80 5.55
C TRP A 106 -10.89 12.04 5.28
N THR A 107 -10.88 13.00 6.21
CA THR A 107 -11.71 14.20 6.11
C THR A 107 -11.44 15.03 4.86
N SER A 108 -10.21 15.05 4.34
CA SER A 108 -9.88 15.70 3.06
C SER A 108 -10.61 15.02 1.90
N VAL A 109 -10.42 13.70 1.75
CA VAL A 109 -11.06 12.88 0.71
C VAL A 109 -12.59 12.93 0.80
N ASN A 110 -13.14 12.91 2.01
CA ASN A 110 -14.58 12.95 2.25
C ASN A 110 -15.24 14.25 1.77
N LYS A 111 -14.50 15.38 1.77
CA LYS A 111 -15.02 16.67 1.28
C LYS A 111 -15.04 16.76 -0.25
N ASP A 112 -14.08 16.13 -0.91
CA ASP A 112 -13.82 16.33 -2.34
C ASP A 112 -14.43 15.21 -3.21
N HIS A 113 -14.68 14.03 -2.65
CA HIS A 113 -15.26 12.91 -3.39
C HIS A 113 -16.79 13.03 -3.53
N PRO A 114 -17.38 12.80 -4.72
CA PRO A 114 -18.82 13.04 -4.97
C PRO A 114 -19.77 12.11 -4.20
N ALA A 115 -19.33 10.91 -3.83
CA ALA A 115 -20.14 9.92 -3.10
C ALA A 115 -19.32 9.17 -2.03
N PRO A 116 -18.83 9.85 -0.98
CA PRO A 116 -17.82 9.27 -0.07
C PRO A 116 -18.35 8.11 0.78
N ARG A 117 -19.67 8.01 0.95
CA ARG A 117 -20.31 6.91 1.69
C ARG A 117 -20.56 5.65 0.86
N SER A 118 -20.27 5.68 -0.44
CA SER A 118 -20.55 4.56 -1.36
C SER A 118 -19.50 3.43 -1.30
N LEU A 119 -18.33 3.71 -0.73
CA LEU A 119 -17.19 2.79 -0.71
C LEU A 119 -16.57 2.71 0.69
N TRP A 120 -15.99 1.56 1.02
CA TRP A 120 -15.10 1.45 2.17
C TRP A 120 -13.71 1.93 1.79
N PHE A 121 -13.06 2.60 2.72
CA PHE A 121 -11.76 3.21 2.46
C PHE A 121 -10.62 2.18 2.54
N HIS A 122 -10.21 1.78 3.75
CA HIS A 122 -9.10 0.84 3.96
C HIS A 122 -9.53 -0.58 4.40
N ASP A 123 -10.61 -0.70 5.17
CA ASP A 123 -10.99 -1.99 5.74
C ASP A 123 -11.49 -2.96 4.65
N VAL A 124 -11.39 -4.26 4.95
CA VAL A 124 -11.70 -5.35 4.01
C VAL A 124 -12.64 -6.41 4.59
N LEU A 125 -12.85 -6.42 5.92
CA LEU A 125 -13.75 -7.34 6.61
C LEU A 125 -14.84 -6.61 7.40
N THR A 126 -16.04 -7.17 7.43
CA THR A 126 -17.11 -6.79 8.37
C THR A 126 -16.76 -7.20 9.80
N PRO A 127 -17.47 -6.68 10.83
CA PRO A 127 -17.25 -7.10 12.22
C PRO A 127 -17.39 -8.61 12.44
N GLU A 128 -18.19 -9.28 11.62
CA GLU A 128 -18.41 -10.73 11.64
C GLU A 128 -17.33 -11.51 10.86
N GLY A 129 -16.32 -10.82 10.32
CA GLY A 129 -15.23 -11.42 9.57
C GLY A 129 -15.56 -11.77 8.12
N LYS A 130 -16.69 -11.29 7.58
CA LYS A 130 -17.03 -11.49 6.17
C LYS A 130 -16.29 -10.49 5.28
N PRO A 131 -15.88 -10.88 4.06
CA PRO A 131 -15.34 -9.93 3.09
C PRO A 131 -16.32 -8.79 2.80
N TRP A 132 -15.81 -7.56 2.72
CA TRP A 132 -16.55 -6.44 2.15
C TRP A 132 -16.80 -6.64 0.65
N CYS A 133 -15.76 -7.10 -0.05
CA CYS A 133 -15.81 -7.44 -1.46
C CYS A 133 -15.22 -8.85 -1.66
N GLU A 134 -16.07 -9.79 -2.06
CA GLU A 134 -15.66 -11.17 -2.26
C GLU A 134 -14.62 -11.28 -3.39
N GLN A 135 -14.78 -10.52 -4.45
CA GLN A 135 -13.86 -10.51 -5.60
C GLN A 135 -12.45 -10.09 -5.21
N GLU A 136 -12.30 -9.11 -4.31
CA GLU A 136 -10.98 -8.70 -3.80
C GLU A 136 -10.30 -9.85 -3.02
N MET A 137 -11.06 -10.58 -2.20
CA MET A 137 -10.50 -11.70 -1.43
C MET A 137 -10.20 -12.91 -2.29
N GLN A 138 -10.98 -13.16 -3.34
CA GLN A 138 -10.66 -14.18 -4.34
C GLN A 138 -9.36 -13.84 -5.08
N LEU A 139 -9.11 -12.55 -5.40
CA LEU A 139 -7.86 -12.10 -6.00
C LEU A 139 -6.66 -12.34 -5.06
N VAL A 140 -6.78 -11.98 -3.77
CA VAL A 140 -5.74 -12.26 -2.75
C VAL A 140 -5.40 -13.74 -2.72
N LYS A 141 -6.43 -14.60 -2.67
CA LYS A 141 -6.26 -16.06 -2.64
C LYS A 141 -5.56 -16.57 -3.90
N GLY A 142 -5.96 -16.09 -5.07
CA GLY A 142 -5.37 -16.47 -6.36
C GLY A 142 -3.89 -16.09 -6.46
N LEU A 143 -3.52 -14.87 -6.09
CA LEU A 143 -2.14 -14.39 -6.13
C LEU A 143 -1.25 -15.07 -5.09
N THR A 144 -1.80 -15.36 -3.91
CA THR A 144 -1.08 -16.10 -2.86
C THR A 144 -0.76 -17.52 -3.33
N HIS A 145 -1.74 -18.21 -3.92
CA HIS A 145 -1.55 -19.54 -4.50
C HIS A 145 -0.49 -19.52 -5.61
N TYR A 146 -0.55 -18.55 -6.52
CA TYR A 146 0.43 -18.38 -7.60
C TYR A 146 1.87 -18.23 -7.05
N ARG A 147 2.09 -17.40 -6.03
CA ARG A 147 3.43 -17.20 -5.45
C ARG A 147 4.00 -18.47 -4.82
N HIS A 148 3.19 -19.25 -4.11
CA HIS A 148 3.64 -20.51 -3.50
C HIS A 148 4.07 -21.58 -4.52
N HIS A 149 3.59 -21.52 -5.76
CA HIS A 149 3.93 -22.49 -6.80
C HIS A 149 5.08 -22.04 -7.70
N ARG A 150 5.56 -20.80 -7.54
CA ARG A 150 6.66 -20.22 -8.33
C ARG A 150 8.02 -20.32 -7.61
N SER A 151 8.02 -20.52 -6.29
CA SER A 151 9.23 -20.64 -5.44
C SER A 151 9.81 -22.04 -5.41
#